data_AF-A0A816RJV6-F1
#
_entry.id   AF-A0A816RJV6-F1
#
_cell.length_a   1.000
_cell.length_b   1.000
_cell.length_c   1.000
_cell.angle_alpha   90.00
_cell.angle_beta   90.00
_cell.angle_gamma   90.00
#
_symmetry.space_group_name_H-M   'P 1'
#
loop_
_entity.id
_entity.type
_entity.pdbx_description
1 polymer ?
#
loop_
_entity_poly.entity_id
_entity_poly.type
_entity_poly.pdbx_seq_one_letter_code
_entity_poly.pdbx_strand_id
1 'polypeptide(L)'
;MFQIRQFSYALLQRVYCYSWNRYQSSTTNDVVNSSSLDTKNKQLINSTSWATSDINGLVKQLSIRIKSGGPITIADFMREALLNPKDGYYTRHEVFGKKGDFITAPEISQIFGELLAVWVMHEHSSSGNNAMQLVELGPGRGTLMKDIIRVLEKRKYSDKNTFIALYEASELMRKRQAETLLGQSVDPVINTDYRIPNSNYSLKWIDDLKQLNSRNTYFIANELFDAYPIHKFQKTPQGWREVMIDWNPTTKQLQYVLSSRQTTIGQLYQNFLIDIKDRQHVEISPQRSVMMQNICAHIKTHGGSALIGDYGHWGEKEDTFRGFCKHEVVDALSDPGNIDITADVDFEELALSGSQISNVHFYGPISQRNFLYNLGIDVRATILARNKTAEQQKEILSAVEKLVSPNYMGDRFLYLCVQHENNKKTPAGFSSSD
;
A
#
# COMPACT_ATOMS: atom_id res chain seq x y z
N MET A 1 -22.04 -20.16 2.35
CA MET A 1 -22.98 -19.33 3.14
C MET A 1 -22.74 -19.35 4.66
N PHE A 2 -22.11 -20.38 5.25
CA PHE A 2 -21.89 -20.45 6.71
C PHE A 2 -20.65 -19.70 7.24
N GLN A 3 -19.64 -19.37 6.41
CA GLN A 3 -18.46 -18.61 6.84
C GLN A 3 -18.65 -17.08 6.88
N ILE A 4 -19.71 -16.55 6.24
CA ILE A 4 -19.89 -15.08 6.08
C ILE A 4 -20.74 -14.47 7.20
N ARG A 5 -21.55 -15.26 7.93
CA ARG A 5 -22.31 -14.76 9.10
C ARG A 5 -21.42 -14.38 10.29
N GLN A 6 -20.16 -14.82 10.34
CA GLN A 6 -19.19 -14.36 11.35
C GLN A 6 -18.67 -12.94 11.09
N PHE A 7 -18.76 -12.44 9.86
CA PHE A 7 -18.22 -11.13 9.47
C PHE A 7 -18.94 -9.96 10.18
N SER A 8 -20.25 -10.08 10.43
CA SER A 8 -21.03 -9.02 11.09
C SER A 8 -21.06 -9.11 12.62
N TYR A 9 -20.86 -10.30 13.20
CA TYR A 9 -20.88 -10.48 14.66
C TYR A 9 -19.52 -10.22 15.32
N ALA A 10 -18.41 -10.48 14.61
CA ALA A 10 -17.06 -10.27 15.15
C ALA A 10 -16.67 -8.79 15.28
N LEU A 11 -17.29 -7.91 14.48
CA LEU A 11 -17.13 -6.46 14.56
C LEU A 11 -17.78 -5.87 15.84
N LEU A 12 -18.83 -6.51 16.36
CA LEU A 12 -19.61 -6.02 17.50
C LEU A 12 -19.18 -6.60 18.87
N GLN A 13 -18.62 -7.81 18.92
CA GLN A 13 -18.34 -8.49 20.21
C GLN A 13 -16.90 -8.43 20.71
N ARG A 14 -15.95 -7.88 19.95
CA ARG A 14 -14.52 -7.81 20.37
C ARG A 14 -14.01 -6.42 20.71
N VAL A 15 -14.88 -5.42 20.72
CA VAL A 15 -14.58 -4.04 21.17
C VAL A 15 -14.27 -3.95 22.69
N TYR A 16 -14.50 -5.01 23.48
CA TYR A 16 -14.38 -4.96 24.95
C TYR A 16 -13.33 -5.86 25.62
N CYS A 17 -12.52 -6.63 24.88
CA CYS A 17 -11.50 -7.49 25.50
C CYS A 17 -10.23 -7.60 24.64
N TYR A 18 -9.46 -6.52 24.60
CA TYR A 18 -8.05 -6.58 24.27
C TYR A 18 -7.28 -5.76 25.31
N SER A 19 -6.31 -6.38 25.96
CA SER A 19 -5.34 -5.69 26.80
C SER A 19 -4.40 -4.89 25.89
N TRP A 20 -4.77 -3.65 25.60
CA TRP A 20 -3.92 -2.69 24.91
C TRP A 20 -3.03 -1.98 25.93
N ASN A 21 -1.71 -2.05 25.76
CA ASN A 21 -0.81 -1.13 26.46
C ASN A 21 -0.93 0.25 25.81
N ARG A 22 -1.79 1.09 26.38
CA ARG A 22 -1.94 2.51 26.06
C ARG A 22 -0.92 3.29 26.89
N TYR A 23 0.01 4.00 26.26
CA TYR A 23 0.71 5.11 26.91
C TYR A 23 0.22 6.43 26.31
N GLN A 24 -0.39 7.25 27.16
CA GLN A 24 -0.80 8.61 26.85
C GLN A 24 0.44 9.49 26.74
N SER A 25 0.66 10.13 25.60
CA SER A 25 1.50 11.32 25.52
C SER A 25 0.64 12.55 25.80
N SER A 26 0.95 13.23 26.90
CA SER A 26 0.37 14.52 27.27
C SER A 26 0.98 15.61 26.38
N THR A 27 0.18 16.25 25.55
CA THR A 27 0.54 17.55 24.95
C THR A 27 -0.39 18.62 25.51
N THR A 28 0.25 19.64 26.07
CA THR A 28 -0.34 20.82 26.68
C THR A 28 -1.07 21.67 25.64
N ASN A 29 -2.28 22.08 25.98
CA ASN A 29 -3.10 23.04 25.23
C ASN A 29 -2.44 24.42 25.24
N ASP A 30 -1.97 24.89 24.10
CA ASP A 30 -1.82 26.33 23.85
C ASP A 30 -2.81 26.75 22.75
N VAL A 31 -3.83 27.47 23.19
CA VAL A 31 -4.87 28.09 22.37
C VAL A 31 -4.24 29.30 21.69
N VAL A 32 -4.06 29.24 20.37
CA VAL A 32 -3.83 30.42 19.54
C VAL A 32 -5.02 30.61 18.60
N ASN A 33 -5.79 31.65 18.90
CA ASN A 33 -6.85 32.19 18.06
C ASN A 33 -6.28 32.64 16.69
N SER A 34 -6.85 32.14 15.59
CA SER A 34 -6.74 32.76 14.27
C SER A 34 -8.08 32.73 13.54
N SER A 35 -9.02 33.53 14.04
CA SER A 35 -10.20 33.96 13.31
C SER A 35 -9.80 34.97 12.23
N SER A 36 -9.56 34.53 10.99
CA SER A 36 -9.84 35.28 9.74
C SER A 36 -9.12 34.63 8.56
N LEU A 37 -9.77 33.70 7.85
CA LEU A 37 -9.39 33.30 6.48
C LEU A 37 -10.54 32.53 5.80
N ASP A 38 -11.78 32.90 6.09
CA ASP A 38 -12.94 32.51 5.29
C ASP A 38 -13.34 33.70 4.41
N THR A 39 -13.48 33.47 3.10
CA THR A 39 -14.01 34.33 2.01
C THR A 39 -13.08 34.77 0.85
N LYS A 40 -12.04 34.02 0.47
CA LYS A 40 -11.30 34.32 -0.79
C LYS A 40 -10.96 33.18 -1.77
N ASN A 41 -11.51 31.97 -1.65
CA ASN A 41 -11.29 30.88 -2.62
C ASN A 41 -12.54 30.37 -3.37
N LYS A 42 -13.55 31.24 -3.55
CA LYS A 42 -14.67 31.00 -4.47
C LYS A 42 -14.65 32.03 -5.59
N GLN A 43 -13.69 31.91 -6.52
CA GLN A 43 -13.72 32.42 -7.89
C GLN A 43 -12.31 32.38 -8.45
N LEU A 44 -11.98 31.31 -9.18
CA LEU A 44 -11.00 31.21 -10.27
C LEU A 44 -10.78 29.73 -10.59
N ILE A 45 -11.85 29.03 -10.95
CA ILE A 45 -11.72 27.85 -11.81
C ILE A 45 -12.01 28.37 -13.21
N ASN A 46 -10.97 28.96 -13.82
CA ASN A 46 -11.02 29.23 -15.25
C ASN A 46 -10.99 27.88 -15.96
N SER A 47 -12.07 27.65 -16.69
CA SER A 47 -12.24 26.61 -17.69
C SER A 47 -11.08 26.65 -18.69
N THR A 48 -10.07 25.82 -18.48
CA THR A 48 -9.15 25.47 -19.55
C THR A 48 -9.88 24.49 -20.45
N SER A 49 -10.44 25.00 -21.55
CA SER A 49 -10.98 24.19 -22.63
C SER A 49 -9.83 23.40 -23.26
N TRP A 50 -9.65 22.16 -22.83
CA TRP A 50 -8.87 21.20 -23.59
C TRP A 50 -9.66 20.87 -24.85
N ALA A 51 -9.26 21.49 -25.96
CA ALA A 51 -9.73 21.17 -27.29
C ALA A 51 -9.65 19.65 -27.48
N THR A 52 -10.76 19.06 -27.94
CA THR A 52 -10.97 17.66 -28.33
C THR A 52 -9.70 16.86 -28.62
N SER A 53 -9.03 16.39 -27.57
CA SER A 53 -8.09 15.29 -27.65
C SER A 53 -8.94 14.03 -27.81
N ASP A 54 -8.56 13.13 -28.72
CA ASP A 54 -9.18 11.82 -28.85
C ASP A 54 -9.40 11.23 -27.44
N ILE A 55 -10.67 10.96 -27.11
CA ILE A 55 -11.03 10.35 -25.82
C ILE A 55 -10.14 9.12 -25.65
N ASN A 56 -9.34 9.11 -24.58
CA ASN A 56 -8.45 7.98 -24.26
C ASN A 56 -9.21 6.66 -24.41
N GLY A 57 -8.55 5.65 -25.00
CA GLY A 57 -9.14 4.34 -25.29
C GLY A 57 -9.90 3.74 -24.11
N LEU A 58 -9.38 3.95 -22.88
CA LEU A 58 -10.04 3.51 -21.65
C LEU A 58 -11.35 4.27 -21.39
N VAL A 59 -11.34 5.60 -21.47
CA VAL A 59 -12.54 6.43 -21.27
C VAL A 59 -13.63 6.06 -22.26
N LYS A 60 -13.27 5.75 -23.51
CA LYS A 60 -14.22 5.26 -24.51
C LYS A 60 -14.84 3.92 -24.08
N GLN A 61 -14.04 2.96 -23.63
CA GLN A 61 -14.51 1.66 -23.14
C GLN A 61 -15.42 1.80 -21.92
N LEU A 62 -15.01 2.58 -20.92
CA LEU A 62 -15.80 2.88 -19.73
C LEU A 62 -17.13 3.55 -20.10
N SER A 63 -17.12 4.52 -21.03
CA SER A 63 -18.35 5.18 -21.47
C SER A 63 -19.35 4.21 -22.12
N ILE A 64 -18.86 3.23 -22.89
CA ILE A 64 -19.72 2.21 -23.52
C ILE A 64 -20.30 1.30 -22.44
N ARG A 65 -19.44 0.79 -21.54
CA ARG A 65 -19.85 -0.07 -20.42
C ARG A 65 -20.91 0.60 -19.56
N ILE A 66 -20.71 1.87 -19.21
CA ILE A 66 -21.63 2.64 -18.37
C ILE A 66 -22.95 2.91 -19.10
N LYS A 67 -22.93 3.29 -20.38
CA LYS A 67 -24.15 3.51 -21.17
C LYS A 67 -25.00 2.25 -21.32
N SER A 68 -24.37 1.07 -21.37
CA SER A 68 -25.07 -0.20 -21.51
C SER A 68 -25.48 -0.84 -20.18
N GLY A 69 -24.69 -0.65 -19.12
CA GLY A 69 -24.86 -1.35 -17.84
C GLY A 69 -25.25 -0.46 -16.65
N GLY A 70 -25.30 0.85 -16.84
CA GLY A 70 -25.46 1.83 -15.77
C GLY A 70 -24.14 2.21 -15.10
N PRO A 71 -24.18 3.07 -14.06
CA PRO A 71 -22.98 3.52 -13.38
C PRO A 71 -22.19 2.37 -12.76
N ILE A 72 -20.86 2.51 -12.72
CA ILE A 72 -19.93 1.52 -12.14
C ILE A 72 -19.43 1.97 -10.77
N THR A 73 -19.00 1.03 -9.93
CA THR A 73 -18.43 1.37 -8.62
C THR A 73 -17.05 2.05 -8.78
N ILE A 74 -16.61 2.80 -7.77
CA ILE A 74 -15.23 3.31 -7.72
C ILE A 74 -14.23 2.14 -7.77
N ALA A 75 -14.55 1.01 -7.13
CA ALA A 75 -13.69 -0.17 -7.15
C ALA A 75 -13.51 -0.74 -8.57
N ASP A 76 -14.59 -0.82 -9.36
CA ASP A 76 -14.49 -1.27 -10.74
C ASP A 76 -13.70 -0.28 -11.60
N PHE A 77 -13.93 1.02 -11.39
CA PHE A 77 -13.16 2.06 -12.07
C PHE A 77 -11.67 2.00 -11.75
N MET A 78 -11.28 1.89 -10.46
CA MET A 78 -9.87 1.73 -10.06
C MET A 78 -9.24 0.52 -10.74
N ARG A 79 -9.94 -0.62 -10.76
CA ARG A 79 -9.42 -1.84 -11.40
C ARG A 79 -9.15 -1.64 -12.89
N GLU A 80 -10.06 -0.99 -13.61
CA GLU A 80 -9.89 -0.70 -15.02
C GLU A 80 -8.79 0.36 -15.25
N ALA A 81 -8.78 1.45 -14.47
CA ALA A 81 -7.79 2.51 -14.59
C ALA A 81 -6.37 2.03 -14.29
N LEU A 82 -6.19 1.14 -13.31
CA LEU A 82 -4.86 0.69 -12.89
C LEU A 82 -4.38 -0.55 -13.66
N LEU A 83 -5.26 -1.52 -13.90
CA LEU A 83 -4.88 -2.88 -14.32
C LEU A 83 -5.53 -3.35 -15.63
N ASN A 84 -6.26 -2.49 -16.35
CA ASN A 84 -6.78 -2.90 -17.65
C ASN A 84 -5.64 -3.42 -18.55
N PRO A 85 -5.78 -4.61 -19.17
CA PRO A 85 -4.69 -5.24 -19.93
C PRO A 85 -4.18 -4.44 -21.13
N LYS A 86 -5.00 -3.50 -21.62
CA LYS A 86 -4.66 -2.67 -22.77
C LYS A 86 -4.35 -1.24 -22.36
N ASP A 87 -5.19 -0.67 -21.51
CA ASP A 87 -5.23 0.77 -21.23
C ASP A 87 -4.96 1.15 -19.76
N GLY A 88 -4.60 0.18 -18.91
CA GLY A 88 -4.34 0.40 -17.49
C GLY A 88 -2.99 1.05 -17.20
N TYR A 89 -2.93 1.85 -16.13
CA TYR A 89 -1.77 2.62 -15.70
C TYR A 89 -0.52 1.76 -15.51
N TYR A 90 -0.62 0.68 -14.72
CA TYR A 90 0.50 -0.26 -14.46
C TYR A 90 0.78 -1.24 -15.61
N THR A 91 -0.03 -1.19 -16.68
CA THR A 91 0.14 -2.03 -17.88
C THR A 91 0.88 -1.29 -19.00
N ARG A 92 0.75 0.04 -19.10
CA ARG A 92 1.25 0.83 -20.24
C ARG A 92 2.50 1.64 -19.96
N HIS A 93 2.61 2.22 -18.78
CA HIS A 93 3.57 3.30 -18.55
C HIS A 93 4.86 2.79 -17.91
N GLU A 94 5.97 3.48 -18.17
CA GLU A 94 7.15 3.40 -17.30
C GLU A 94 6.86 4.22 -16.03
N VAL A 95 5.99 3.68 -15.18
CA VAL A 95 5.33 4.36 -14.04
C VAL A 95 6.31 4.85 -12.95
N PHE A 96 7.45 4.17 -12.78
CA PHE A 96 8.29 4.32 -11.59
C PHE A 96 9.68 4.91 -11.89
N GLY A 97 10.09 5.92 -11.10
CA GLY A 97 11.43 6.50 -11.07
C GLY A 97 11.45 8.03 -11.22
N LYS A 98 12.64 8.67 -11.24
CA LYS A 98 12.81 10.14 -11.32
C LYS A 98 12.14 10.82 -12.53
N LYS A 99 11.71 10.06 -13.54
CA LYS A 99 10.99 10.53 -14.74
C LYS A 99 9.52 10.03 -14.81
N GLY A 100 9.08 9.19 -13.87
CA GLY A 100 7.68 8.74 -13.75
C GLY A 100 6.84 9.73 -12.94
N ASP A 101 5.54 9.47 -12.79
CA ASP A 101 4.63 10.35 -12.03
C ASP A 101 4.88 10.30 -10.52
N PHE A 102 5.56 9.25 -10.04
CA PHE A 102 5.83 9.01 -8.64
C PHE A 102 7.25 8.45 -8.38
N ILE A 103 7.82 8.82 -7.22
CA ILE A 103 9.09 8.30 -6.71
C ILE A 103 8.80 7.60 -5.37
N THR A 104 8.83 6.27 -5.37
CA THR A 104 8.67 5.43 -4.17
C THR A 104 9.91 5.45 -3.27
N ALA A 105 9.74 5.09 -2.00
CA ALA A 105 10.85 5.09 -1.03
C ALA A 105 12.09 4.30 -1.51
N PRO A 106 11.96 3.11 -2.14
CA PRO A 106 13.10 2.40 -2.72
C PRO A 106 13.84 3.17 -3.83
N GLU A 107 13.13 4.01 -4.60
CA GLU A 107 13.71 4.79 -5.70
C GLU A 107 14.37 6.10 -5.23
N ILE A 108 14.07 6.55 -4.01
CA ILE A 108 14.69 7.73 -3.39
C ILE A 108 16.11 7.43 -2.91
N SER A 109 16.30 6.30 -2.22
CA SER A 109 17.58 5.96 -1.61
C SER A 109 17.75 4.47 -1.35
N GLN A 110 18.90 3.92 -1.75
CA GLN A 110 19.28 2.55 -1.39
C GLN A 110 19.31 2.30 0.13
N ILE A 111 19.45 3.35 0.95
CA ILE A 111 19.43 3.22 2.40
C ILE A 111 18.11 2.58 2.85
N PHE A 112 17.00 2.92 2.20
CA PHE A 112 15.69 2.37 2.54
C PHE A 112 15.69 0.83 2.42
N GLY A 113 16.08 0.29 1.26
CA GLY A 113 16.16 -1.16 1.07
C GLY A 113 17.20 -1.83 1.97
N GLU A 114 18.30 -1.14 2.30
CA GLU A 114 19.30 -1.66 3.23
C GLU A 114 18.76 -1.80 4.66
N LEU A 115 17.90 -0.87 5.12
CA LEU A 115 17.27 -0.94 6.44
C LEU A 115 16.17 -2.00 6.49
N LEU A 116 15.38 -2.14 5.43
CA LEU A 116 14.40 -3.23 5.34
C LEU A 116 15.11 -4.60 5.32
N ALA A 117 16.30 -4.70 4.75
CA ALA A 117 17.13 -5.91 4.90
C ALA A 117 17.52 -6.18 6.36
N VAL A 118 17.84 -5.13 7.13
CA VAL A 118 18.10 -5.26 8.58
C VAL A 118 16.86 -5.75 9.32
N TRP A 119 15.68 -5.23 8.99
CA TRP A 119 14.41 -5.73 9.53
C TRP A 119 14.22 -7.22 9.24
N VAL A 120 14.39 -7.65 7.98
CA VAL A 120 14.28 -9.08 7.59
C VAL A 120 15.26 -9.95 8.39
N MET A 121 16.53 -9.53 8.50
CA MET A 121 17.53 -10.28 9.27
C MET A 121 17.16 -10.37 10.76
N HIS A 122 16.66 -9.29 11.36
CA HIS A 122 16.22 -9.31 12.76
C HIS A 122 15.07 -10.28 12.99
N GLU A 123 14.02 -10.18 12.17
CA GLU A 123 12.84 -11.06 12.29
C GLU A 123 13.22 -12.52 12.04
N HIS A 124 14.08 -12.78 11.05
CA HIS A 124 14.56 -14.11 10.75
C HIS A 124 15.38 -14.73 11.89
N SER A 125 16.30 -13.95 12.48
CA SER A 125 17.16 -14.41 13.57
C SER A 125 16.38 -14.88 14.81
N SER A 126 15.16 -14.39 14.96
CA SER A 126 14.27 -14.70 16.09
C SER A 126 13.54 -16.03 15.91
N SER A 127 13.54 -16.59 14.69
CA SER A 127 12.83 -17.82 14.32
C SER A 127 13.71 -19.09 14.30
N GLY A 128 15.00 -18.98 14.62
CA GLY A 128 15.98 -20.07 14.56
C GLY A 128 16.63 -20.26 13.19
N ASN A 129 17.40 -21.34 13.01
CA ASN A 129 18.28 -21.56 11.85
C ASN A 129 17.58 -22.29 10.68
N ASN A 130 16.38 -21.85 10.32
CA ASN A 130 15.57 -22.46 9.25
C ASN A 130 15.66 -21.66 7.94
N ALA A 131 15.44 -22.36 6.84
CA ALA A 131 15.35 -21.79 5.49
C ALA A 131 14.33 -20.64 5.43
N MET A 132 14.79 -19.46 5.02
CA MET A 132 13.98 -18.23 4.95
C MET A 132 13.15 -18.19 3.67
N GLN A 133 11.88 -17.82 3.78
CA GLN A 133 11.06 -17.41 2.63
C GLN A 133 10.82 -15.90 2.70
N LEU A 134 11.36 -15.14 1.75
CA LEU A 134 11.17 -13.69 1.66
C LEU A 134 10.17 -13.39 0.54
N VAL A 135 9.12 -12.66 0.84
CA VAL A 135 8.04 -12.37 -0.11
C VAL A 135 7.83 -10.86 -0.20
N GLU A 136 7.96 -10.30 -1.40
CA GLU A 136 7.58 -8.91 -1.64
C GLU A 136 6.26 -8.88 -2.42
N LEU A 137 5.29 -8.15 -1.88
CA LEU A 137 3.99 -7.95 -2.47
C LEU A 137 3.99 -6.63 -3.23
N GLY A 138 3.73 -6.66 -4.54
CA GLY A 138 3.78 -5.48 -5.39
C GLY A 138 5.17 -4.86 -5.49
N PRO A 139 6.19 -5.58 -5.96
CA PRO A 139 7.59 -5.14 -5.87
C PRO A 139 7.97 -3.99 -6.82
N GLY A 140 7.03 -3.46 -7.60
CA GLY A 140 7.26 -2.42 -8.60
C GLY A 140 8.38 -2.80 -9.57
N ARG A 141 9.50 -2.05 -9.57
CA ARG A 141 10.67 -2.33 -10.42
C ARG A 141 11.55 -3.47 -9.90
N GLY A 142 11.32 -3.97 -8.68
CA GLY A 142 12.18 -4.92 -7.99
C GLY A 142 13.40 -4.29 -7.30
N THR A 143 13.45 -2.96 -7.21
CA THR A 143 14.57 -2.20 -6.61
C THR A 143 14.72 -2.51 -5.13
N LEU A 144 13.62 -2.61 -4.39
CA LEU A 144 13.63 -2.95 -2.96
C LEU A 144 14.20 -4.36 -2.74
N MET A 145 13.64 -5.38 -3.41
CA MET A 145 14.18 -6.73 -3.34
C MET A 145 15.67 -6.79 -3.71
N LYS A 146 16.09 -6.06 -4.74
CA LYS A 146 17.49 -6.01 -5.17
C LYS A 146 18.41 -5.48 -4.07
N ASP A 147 18.02 -4.41 -3.39
CA ASP A 147 18.78 -3.87 -2.27
C ASP A 147 18.82 -4.82 -1.08
N ILE A 148 17.70 -5.49 -0.79
CA ILE A 148 17.64 -6.50 0.27
C ILE A 148 18.59 -7.65 -0.03
N ILE A 149 18.50 -8.26 -1.22
CA ILE A 149 19.39 -9.33 -1.67
C ILE A 149 20.86 -8.92 -1.54
N ARG A 150 21.21 -7.72 -2.03
CA ARG A 150 22.57 -7.20 -1.99
C ARG A 150 23.12 -7.13 -0.56
N VAL A 151 22.29 -6.72 0.41
CA VAL A 151 22.69 -6.71 1.83
C VAL A 151 22.84 -8.12 2.39
N LEU A 152 21.87 -9.00 2.14
CA LEU A 152 21.90 -10.37 2.63
C LEU A 152 23.14 -11.12 2.13
N GLU A 153 23.49 -10.96 0.85
CA GLU A 153 24.71 -11.53 0.25
C GLU A 153 25.98 -10.96 0.85
N LYS A 154 26.07 -9.63 0.97
CA LYS A 154 27.23 -8.96 1.56
C LYS A 154 27.47 -9.40 3.01
N ARG A 155 26.40 -9.67 3.76
CA ARG A 155 26.45 -10.16 5.14
C ARG A 155 26.62 -11.67 5.23
N LYS A 156 26.55 -12.40 4.11
CA LYS A 156 26.51 -13.87 4.06
C LYS A 156 25.43 -14.43 4.99
N TYR A 157 24.30 -13.73 5.10
CA TYR A 157 23.28 -13.98 6.12
C TYR A 157 22.42 -15.23 5.84
N SER A 158 22.66 -15.93 4.75
CA SER A 158 21.73 -16.91 4.21
C SER A 158 22.39 -18.20 3.77
N ASP A 159 21.66 -19.30 3.92
CA ASP A 159 21.99 -20.60 3.34
C ASP A 159 21.50 -20.73 1.88
N LYS A 160 21.78 -21.88 1.27
CA LYS A 160 21.31 -22.24 -0.08
C LYS A 160 19.79 -22.45 -0.18
N ASN A 161 19.05 -22.34 0.93
CA ASN A 161 17.64 -22.66 1.00
C ASN A 161 16.74 -21.41 1.08
N THR A 162 17.33 -20.20 1.04
CA THR A 162 16.56 -18.96 1.00
C THR A 162 15.79 -18.85 -0.32
N PHE A 163 14.47 -18.73 -0.20
CA PHE A 163 13.52 -18.68 -1.30
C PHE A 163 12.89 -17.29 -1.36
N ILE A 164 12.96 -16.64 -2.52
CA ILE A 164 12.39 -15.32 -2.75
C ILE A 164 11.15 -15.46 -3.64
N ALA A 165 10.03 -14.88 -3.22
CA ALA A 165 8.83 -14.79 -4.05
C ALA A 165 8.41 -13.34 -4.28
N LEU A 166 7.96 -13.04 -5.49
CA LEU A 166 7.44 -11.75 -5.90
C LEU A 166 5.97 -11.90 -6.29
N TYR A 167 5.07 -11.29 -5.53
CA TYR A 167 3.64 -11.29 -5.86
C TYR A 167 3.33 -10.12 -6.80
N GLU A 168 3.05 -10.41 -8.06
CA GLU A 168 2.93 -9.40 -9.12
C GLU A 168 1.93 -9.82 -10.22
N ALA A 169 0.90 -8.99 -10.41
CA ALA A 169 -0.13 -9.22 -11.42
C ALA A 169 0.28 -8.72 -12.81
N SER A 170 1.03 -7.61 -12.90
CA SER A 170 1.38 -6.97 -14.17
C SER A 170 2.51 -7.71 -14.89
N GLU A 171 2.23 -8.20 -16.11
CA GLU A 171 3.23 -8.87 -16.93
C GLU A 171 4.40 -7.96 -17.27
N LEU A 172 4.12 -6.68 -17.53
CA LEU A 172 5.14 -5.67 -17.81
C LEU A 172 6.08 -5.51 -16.61
N MET A 173 5.54 -5.41 -15.40
CA MET A 173 6.34 -5.28 -14.19
C MET A 173 7.17 -6.54 -13.91
N ARG A 174 6.61 -7.74 -14.13
CA ARG A 174 7.39 -8.99 -14.04
C ARG A 174 8.63 -8.97 -14.94
N LYS A 175 8.48 -8.55 -16.21
CA LYS A 175 9.62 -8.39 -17.13
C LYS A 175 10.68 -7.43 -16.59
N ARG A 176 10.26 -6.27 -16.06
CA ARG A 176 11.18 -5.27 -15.47
C ARG A 176 11.89 -5.79 -14.22
N GLN A 177 11.19 -6.55 -13.39
CA GLN A 177 11.77 -7.19 -12.20
C GLN A 177 12.80 -8.24 -12.62
N ALA A 178 12.53 -9.00 -13.69
CA ALA A 178 13.50 -9.96 -14.23
C ALA A 178 14.74 -9.27 -14.80
N GLU A 179 14.60 -8.15 -15.51
CA GLU A 179 15.74 -7.33 -15.93
C GLU A 179 16.56 -6.86 -14.72
N THR A 180 15.88 -6.43 -13.66
CA THR A 180 16.50 -5.86 -12.45
C THR A 180 17.22 -6.92 -11.59
N LEU A 181 16.63 -8.09 -11.43
CA LEU A 181 17.07 -9.15 -10.50
C LEU A 181 17.81 -10.29 -11.19
N LEU A 182 17.47 -10.61 -12.44
CA LEU A 182 18.14 -11.66 -13.21
C LEU A 182 19.13 -11.12 -14.25
N GLY A 183 19.13 -9.81 -14.52
CA GLY A 183 20.01 -9.19 -15.50
C GLY A 183 19.68 -9.57 -16.95
N GLN A 184 18.50 -10.13 -17.21
CA GLN A 184 18.04 -10.60 -18.51
C GLN A 184 16.61 -10.14 -18.78
N SER A 185 16.32 -9.76 -20.02
CA SER A 185 14.97 -9.43 -20.46
C SER A 185 14.26 -10.74 -20.85
N VAL A 186 13.59 -11.33 -19.87
CA VAL A 186 12.80 -12.56 -20.03
C VAL A 186 11.37 -12.30 -19.57
N ASP A 187 10.43 -13.04 -20.16
CA ASP A 187 9.03 -13.05 -19.75
C ASP A 187 8.86 -14.09 -18.62
N PRO A 188 8.73 -13.68 -17.35
CA PRO A 188 8.73 -14.65 -16.26
C PRO A 188 7.40 -15.39 -16.23
N VAL A 189 7.49 -16.72 -16.16
CA VAL A 189 6.34 -17.60 -16.01
C VAL A 189 5.99 -17.67 -14.53
N ILE A 190 4.72 -17.43 -14.22
CA ILE A 190 4.20 -17.54 -12.86
C ILE A 190 4.43 -18.96 -12.33
N ASN A 191 4.76 -19.04 -11.05
CA ASN A 191 5.02 -20.27 -10.32
C ASN A 191 6.17 -21.14 -10.87
N THR A 192 7.13 -20.53 -11.58
CA THR A 192 8.35 -21.19 -12.07
C THR A 192 9.56 -20.73 -11.26
N ASP A 193 10.47 -21.65 -10.93
CA ASP A 193 11.69 -21.36 -10.18
C ASP A 193 12.79 -20.80 -11.09
N TYR A 194 13.33 -19.66 -10.71
CA TYR A 194 14.47 -18.99 -11.32
C TYR A 194 15.63 -18.92 -10.35
N ARG A 195 16.82 -18.64 -10.88
CA ARG A 195 18.04 -18.50 -10.08
C ARG A 195 18.60 -17.09 -10.22
N ILE A 196 18.80 -16.42 -9.10
CA ILE A 196 19.43 -15.09 -9.10
C ILE A 196 20.92 -15.25 -9.44
N PRO A 197 21.45 -14.55 -10.46
CA PRO A 197 22.86 -14.64 -10.85
C PRO A 197 23.78 -14.29 -9.69
N ASN A 198 24.89 -15.03 -9.56
CA ASN A 198 25.89 -14.85 -8.48
C ASN A 198 25.36 -14.99 -7.04
N SER A 199 24.11 -15.42 -6.88
CA SER A 199 23.45 -15.60 -5.59
C SER A 199 23.33 -17.07 -5.22
N ASN A 200 22.91 -17.38 -3.99
CA ASN A 200 22.38 -18.69 -3.59
C ASN A 200 20.84 -18.77 -3.51
N TYR A 201 20.15 -17.69 -3.86
CA TYR A 201 18.70 -17.60 -3.78
C TYR A 201 17.97 -18.11 -5.03
N SER A 202 16.87 -18.82 -4.80
CA SER A 202 15.86 -19.04 -5.82
C SER A 202 14.86 -17.89 -5.80
N LEU A 203 14.29 -17.62 -6.98
CA LEU A 203 13.32 -16.55 -7.23
C LEU A 203 12.09 -17.14 -7.91
N LYS A 204 10.90 -16.74 -7.49
CA LYS A 204 9.64 -17.14 -8.13
C LYS A 204 8.70 -15.94 -8.21
N TRP A 205 8.00 -15.78 -9.33
CA TRP A 205 6.84 -14.89 -9.40
C TRP A 205 5.56 -15.65 -9.08
N ILE A 206 4.68 -15.06 -8.29
CA ILE A 206 3.41 -15.64 -7.86
C ILE A 206 2.26 -14.65 -8.04
N ASP A 207 1.03 -15.17 -8.12
CA ASP A 207 -0.22 -14.40 -8.18
C ASP A 207 -1.28 -14.90 -7.18
N ASP A 208 -0.98 -15.97 -6.44
CA ASP A 208 -1.74 -16.45 -5.27
C ASP A 208 -0.75 -16.85 -4.19
N LEU A 209 -0.97 -16.39 -2.95
CA LEU A 209 -0.13 -16.75 -1.80
C LEU A 209 -0.13 -18.27 -1.52
N LYS A 210 -1.11 -19.03 -2.02
CA LYS A 210 -1.12 -20.51 -1.95
C LYS A 210 0.04 -21.16 -2.73
N GLN A 211 0.69 -20.43 -3.63
CA GLN A 211 1.87 -20.91 -4.37
C GLN A 211 3.16 -20.84 -3.55
N LEU A 212 3.11 -20.27 -2.34
CA LEU A 212 4.23 -20.21 -1.41
C LEU A 212 4.53 -21.58 -0.80
N ASN A 213 5.80 -21.78 -0.42
CA ASN A 213 6.20 -22.99 0.29
C ASN A 213 5.77 -22.92 1.77
N SER A 214 5.56 -24.08 2.39
CA SER A 214 5.28 -24.21 3.83
C SER A 214 6.51 -23.97 4.69
N ARG A 215 6.90 -22.70 4.86
CA ARG A 215 8.07 -22.24 5.64
C ARG A 215 7.79 -20.91 6.33
N ASN A 216 8.64 -20.55 7.29
CA ASN A 216 8.64 -19.21 7.91
C ASN A 216 8.77 -18.16 6.80
N THR A 217 7.77 -17.28 6.70
CA THR A 217 7.71 -16.26 5.64
C THR A 217 7.85 -14.85 6.20
N TYR A 218 8.69 -14.05 5.57
CA TYR A 218 8.84 -12.63 5.83
C TYR A 218 8.23 -11.86 4.67
N PHE A 219 7.04 -11.31 4.88
CA PHE A 219 6.34 -10.52 3.87
C PHE A 219 6.75 -9.05 3.98
N ILE A 220 6.93 -8.40 2.83
CA ILE A 220 7.08 -6.95 2.71
C ILE A 220 6.04 -6.47 1.71
N ALA A 221 5.21 -5.53 2.11
CA ALA A 221 4.31 -4.80 1.23
C ALA A 221 4.59 -3.32 1.41
N ASN A 222 5.27 -2.70 0.45
CA ASN A 222 5.53 -1.27 0.46
C ASN A 222 4.76 -0.63 -0.70
N GLU A 223 3.84 0.28 -0.40
CA GLU A 223 3.06 1.01 -1.42
C GLU A 223 2.28 0.05 -2.34
N LEU A 224 1.47 -0.80 -1.70
CA LEU A 224 0.64 -1.77 -2.40
C LEU A 224 -0.82 -1.65 -1.97
N PHE A 225 -1.06 -1.45 -0.68
CA PHE A 225 -2.41 -1.50 -0.14
C PHE A 225 -3.21 -0.30 -0.65
N ASP A 226 -2.58 0.86 -0.83
CA ASP A 226 -3.22 2.08 -1.36
C ASP A 226 -3.82 1.89 -2.78
N ALA A 227 -3.19 1.06 -3.62
CA ALA A 227 -3.63 0.74 -4.98
C ALA A 227 -4.82 -0.26 -5.04
N TYR A 228 -5.20 -0.90 -3.94
CA TYR A 228 -6.34 -1.81 -3.95
C TYR A 228 -7.67 -1.05 -4.14
N PRO A 229 -8.57 -1.56 -5.00
CA PRO A 229 -9.89 -0.99 -5.21
C PRO A 229 -10.69 -0.75 -3.93
N ILE A 230 -11.23 0.45 -3.79
CA ILE A 230 -12.14 0.84 -2.70
C ILE A 230 -13.58 1.04 -3.17
N HIS A 231 -14.53 0.74 -2.31
CA HIS A 231 -15.91 1.18 -2.40
C HIS A 231 -16.09 2.40 -1.50
N LYS A 232 -16.67 3.47 -2.03
CA LYS A 232 -16.91 4.70 -1.28
C LYS A 232 -18.40 4.86 -1.01
N PHE A 233 -18.77 5.15 0.23
CA PHE A 233 -20.14 5.38 0.65
C PHE A 233 -20.29 6.82 1.14
N GLN A 234 -21.44 7.41 0.86
CA GLN A 234 -21.83 8.73 1.34
C GLN A 234 -23.12 8.63 2.15
N LYS A 235 -23.16 9.33 3.27
CA LYS A 235 -24.34 9.43 4.14
C LYS A 235 -25.39 10.34 3.49
N THR A 236 -26.64 9.88 3.47
CA THR A 236 -27.79 10.64 2.96
C THR A 236 -28.93 10.60 3.96
N PRO A 237 -29.96 11.46 3.85
CA PRO A 237 -31.15 11.39 4.70
C PRO A 237 -31.88 10.03 4.62
N GLN A 238 -31.69 9.26 3.55
CA GLN A 238 -32.26 7.92 3.34
C GLN A 238 -31.26 6.78 3.65
N GLY A 239 -30.21 7.07 4.42
CA GLY A 239 -29.14 6.16 4.80
C GLY A 239 -27.93 6.24 3.86
N TRP A 240 -26.99 5.32 4.02
CA TRP A 240 -25.77 5.26 3.19
C TRP A 240 -26.09 4.90 1.74
N ARG A 241 -25.40 5.54 0.80
CA ARG A 241 -25.43 5.23 -0.64
C ARG A 241 -24.02 5.11 -1.16
N GLU A 242 -23.80 4.21 -2.10
CA GLU A 242 -22.49 4.06 -2.74
C GLU A 242 -22.27 5.20 -3.73
N VAL A 243 -21.07 5.77 -3.72
CA VAL A 243 -20.59 6.70 -4.73
C VAL A 243 -20.13 5.86 -5.93
N MET A 244 -20.72 6.12 -7.08
CA MET A 244 -20.49 5.43 -8.34
C MET A 244 -20.02 6.43 -9.40
N ILE A 245 -19.54 5.91 -10.53
CA ILE A 245 -19.07 6.70 -11.67
C ILE A 245 -20.00 6.45 -12.85
N ASP A 246 -20.54 7.54 -13.39
CA ASP A 246 -21.46 7.54 -14.53
C ASP A 246 -20.90 8.39 -15.68
N TRP A 247 -21.55 8.29 -16.84
CA TRP A 247 -21.22 9.08 -18.02
C TRP A 247 -22.17 10.27 -18.14
N ASN A 248 -21.63 11.48 -18.13
CA ASN A 248 -22.41 12.68 -18.41
C ASN A 248 -22.59 12.85 -19.94
N PRO A 249 -23.82 12.75 -20.48
CA PRO A 249 -24.05 12.86 -21.92
C PRO A 249 -23.82 14.29 -22.46
N THR A 250 -23.94 15.31 -21.59
CA THR A 250 -23.80 16.72 -21.96
C THR A 250 -22.34 17.15 -21.99
N THR A 251 -21.58 16.89 -20.93
CA THR A 251 -20.16 17.26 -20.86
C THR A 251 -19.25 16.23 -21.54
N LYS A 252 -19.77 15.04 -21.87
CA LYS A 252 -19.02 13.90 -22.41
C LYS A 252 -17.82 13.52 -21.54
N GLN A 253 -18.04 13.51 -20.22
CA GLN A 253 -17.03 13.19 -19.21
C GLN A 253 -17.60 12.20 -18.19
N LEU A 254 -16.70 11.52 -17.47
CA LEU A 254 -17.07 10.73 -16.30
C LEU A 254 -17.46 11.68 -15.15
N GLN A 255 -18.40 11.25 -14.31
CA GLN A 255 -18.85 12.02 -13.15
C GLN A 255 -19.20 11.10 -11.98
N TYR A 256 -19.05 11.61 -10.76
CA TYR A 256 -19.55 10.92 -9.57
C TYR A 256 -21.07 11.03 -9.48
N VAL A 257 -21.74 9.93 -9.14
CA VAL A 257 -23.18 9.86 -8.86
C VAL A 257 -23.42 9.01 -7.61
N LEU A 258 -24.57 9.18 -6.97
CA LEU A 258 -24.99 8.30 -5.88
C LEU A 258 -25.83 7.15 -6.43
N SER A 259 -25.60 5.95 -5.92
CA SER A 259 -26.42 4.79 -6.21
C SER A 259 -27.89 5.06 -5.87
N SER A 260 -28.81 4.81 -6.80
CA SER A 260 -30.26 5.01 -6.58
C SER A 260 -30.86 3.99 -5.59
N ARG A 261 -30.19 2.85 -5.42
CA ARG A 261 -30.55 1.76 -4.51
C ARG A 261 -29.32 1.30 -3.75
N GLN A 262 -29.53 0.60 -2.64
CA GLN A 262 -28.43 -0.04 -1.94
C GLN A 262 -27.81 -1.13 -2.83
N THR A 263 -26.50 -1.00 -3.06
CA THR A 263 -25.71 -1.95 -3.85
C THR A 263 -25.44 -3.24 -3.07
N THR A 264 -24.99 -4.29 -3.76
CA THR A 264 -24.64 -5.57 -3.11
C THR A 264 -23.59 -5.39 -2.01
N ILE A 265 -22.56 -4.58 -2.25
CA ILE A 265 -21.54 -4.27 -1.23
C ILE A 265 -22.15 -3.42 -0.11
N GLY A 266 -22.98 -2.43 -0.44
CA GLY A 266 -23.69 -1.66 0.57
C GLY A 266 -24.62 -2.50 1.46
N GLN A 267 -25.17 -3.61 0.95
CA GLN A 267 -25.94 -4.57 1.75
C GLN A 267 -25.03 -5.42 2.63
N LEU A 268 -23.90 -5.90 2.10
CA LEU A 268 -22.93 -6.71 2.84
C LEU A 268 -22.35 -5.94 4.05
N TYR A 269 -22.06 -4.66 3.87
CA TYR A 269 -21.50 -3.78 4.90
C TYR A 269 -22.56 -2.97 5.65
N GLN A 270 -23.86 -3.28 5.49
CA GLN A 270 -24.94 -2.49 6.06
C GLN A 270 -24.83 -2.29 7.57
N ASN A 271 -24.53 -3.37 8.31
CA ASN A 271 -24.44 -3.30 9.77
C ASN A 271 -23.28 -2.40 10.21
N PHE A 272 -22.11 -2.54 9.57
CA PHE A 272 -20.97 -1.67 9.80
C PHE A 272 -21.30 -0.19 9.51
N LEU A 273 -21.94 0.08 8.37
CA LEU A 273 -22.28 1.44 7.96
C LEU A 273 -23.31 2.09 8.90
N ILE A 274 -24.32 1.36 9.39
CA ILE A 274 -25.35 1.90 10.30
C ILE A 274 -24.75 2.35 11.64
N ASP A 275 -23.71 1.67 12.11
CA ASP A 275 -23.04 2.01 13.37
C ASP A 275 -22.18 3.28 13.28
N ILE A 276 -21.83 3.73 12.06
CA ILE A 276 -21.04 4.94 11.82
C ILE A 276 -21.94 6.19 11.93
N LYS A 277 -21.82 6.89 13.05
CA LYS A 277 -22.62 8.09 13.36
C LYS A 277 -21.96 9.38 12.90
N ASP A 278 -20.66 9.51 13.11
CA ASP A 278 -19.95 10.79 13.06
C ASP A 278 -19.18 11.02 11.75
N ARG A 279 -19.56 10.32 10.66
CA ARG A 279 -18.94 10.47 9.33
C ARG A 279 -19.93 10.77 8.23
N GLN A 280 -19.46 11.47 7.20
CA GLN A 280 -20.19 11.74 5.96
C GLN A 280 -19.78 10.78 4.83
N HIS A 281 -18.51 10.36 4.80
CA HIS A 281 -17.97 9.42 3.84
C HIS A 281 -17.25 8.25 4.52
N VAL A 282 -17.29 7.09 3.85
CA VAL A 282 -16.61 5.87 4.29
C VAL A 282 -16.02 5.18 3.07
N GLU A 283 -14.74 4.85 3.12
CA GLU A 283 -14.03 4.06 2.12
C GLU A 283 -13.80 2.64 2.68
N ILE A 284 -14.11 1.62 1.89
CA ILE A 284 -14.00 0.20 2.29
C ILE A 284 -13.30 -0.56 1.17
N SER A 285 -12.24 -1.31 1.47
CA SER A 285 -11.65 -2.24 0.51
C SER A 285 -11.75 -3.69 0.97
N PRO A 286 -12.75 -4.46 0.47
CA PRO A 286 -12.84 -5.88 0.74
C PRO A 286 -11.56 -6.64 0.33
N GLN A 287 -10.87 -6.17 -0.71
CA GLN A 287 -9.68 -6.83 -1.23
C GLN A 287 -8.44 -6.62 -0.33
N ARG A 288 -8.27 -5.42 0.25
CA ARG A 288 -7.24 -5.17 1.29
C ARG A 288 -7.45 -6.11 2.47
N SER A 289 -8.69 -6.16 2.98
CA SER A 289 -9.12 -7.04 4.06
C SER A 289 -8.79 -8.52 3.78
N VAL A 290 -9.11 -9.03 2.58
CA VAL A 290 -8.80 -10.43 2.21
C VAL A 290 -7.30 -10.68 2.11
N MET A 291 -6.53 -9.77 1.51
CA MET A 291 -5.08 -9.91 1.42
C MET A 291 -4.45 -9.98 2.81
N MET A 292 -4.84 -9.09 3.72
CA MET A 292 -4.37 -9.07 5.11
C MET A 292 -4.71 -10.37 5.85
N GLN A 293 -5.92 -10.89 5.66
CA GLN A 293 -6.34 -12.18 6.22
C GLN A 293 -5.51 -13.34 5.66
N ASN A 294 -5.19 -13.35 4.37
CA ASN A 294 -4.36 -14.38 3.76
C ASN A 294 -2.92 -14.34 4.30
N ILE A 295 -2.34 -13.14 4.46
CA ILE A 295 -1.02 -12.96 5.10
C ILE A 295 -1.06 -13.50 6.53
N CYS A 296 -2.04 -13.10 7.33
CA CYS A 296 -2.18 -13.57 8.71
C CYS A 296 -2.39 -15.08 8.80
N ALA A 297 -3.21 -15.66 7.91
CA ALA A 297 -3.46 -17.09 7.86
C ALA A 297 -2.20 -17.89 7.49
N HIS A 298 -1.38 -17.35 6.58
CA HIS A 298 -0.09 -17.94 6.25
C HIS A 298 0.85 -17.90 7.45
N ILE A 299 1.00 -16.74 8.10
CA ILE A 299 1.86 -16.56 9.28
C ILE A 299 1.40 -17.46 10.41
N LYS A 300 0.10 -17.53 10.72
CA LYS A 300 -0.48 -18.44 11.71
C LYS A 300 -0.06 -19.89 11.48
N THR A 301 -0.03 -20.32 10.22
CA THR A 301 0.20 -21.73 9.87
C THR A 301 1.69 -22.06 9.80
N HIS A 302 2.50 -21.17 9.25
CA HIS A 302 3.89 -21.47 8.88
C HIS A 302 4.93 -20.62 9.63
N GLY A 303 4.52 -19.67 10.46
CA GLY A 303 5.40 -18.73 11.14
C GLY A 303 5.89 -17.57 10.26
N GLY A 304 6.67 -16.69 10.87
CA GLY A 304 7.26 -15.50 10.24
C GLY A 304 6.56 -14.19 10.62
N SER A 305 6.78 -13.16 9.81
CA SER A 305 6.32 -11.78 10.05
C SER A 305 5.95 -11.08 8.73
N ALA A 306 5.16 -10.03 8.79
CA ALA A 306 4.83 -9.16 7.67
C ALA A 306 5.06 -7.70 8.04
N LEU A 307 5.70 -6.95 7.15
CA LEU A 307 5.85 -5.50 7.24
C LEU A 307 5.02 -4.84 6.14
N ILE A 308 4.10 -3.98 6.54
CA ILE A 308 3.20 -3.26 5.63
C ILE A 308 3.45 -1.77 5.81
N GLY A 309 3.97 -1.13 4.77
CA GLY A 309 4.28 0.29 4.72
C GLY A 309 3.46 0.98 3.64
N ASP A 310 2.67 1.98 4.00
CA ASP A 310 1.84 2.68 3.02
C ASP A 310 1.41 4.08 3.50
N TYR A 311 0.91 4.90 2.57
CA TYR A 311 0.19 6.13 2.88
C TYR A 311 -1.10 5.81 3.62
N GLY A 312 -1.34 6.44 4.76
CA GLY A 312 -2.51 6.04 5.54
C GLY A 312 -2.93 6.94 6.69
N HIS A 313 -3.78 6.35 7.51
CA HIS A 313 -4.35 6.91 8.72
C HIS A 313 -4.83 5.76 9.65
N TRP A 314 -5.31 6.10 10.84
CA TRP A 314 -5.85 5.16 11.83
C TRP A 314 -7.34 5.44 12.07
N GLY A 315 -8.14 5.23 11.02
CA GLY A 315 -9.58 5.44 11.08
C GLY A 315 -10.05 6.89 10.97
N GLU A 316 -9.21 7.92 11.09
CA GLU A 316 -9.70 9.31 11.22
C GLU A 316 -10.09 10.02 9.91
N LYS A 317 -9.62 9.55 8.74
CA LYS A 317 -9.96 10.16 7.43
C LYS A 317 -11.21 9.53 6.81
N GLU A 318 -11.89 10.29 5.96
CA GLU A 318 -13.15 9.87 5.32
C GLU A 318 -13.08 9.77 3.79
N ASP A 319 -12.46 10.74 3.13
CA ASP A 319 -12.38 10.85 1.67
C ASP A 319 -10.92 11.04 1.26
N THR A 320 -10.34 9.99 0.68
CA THR A 320 -8.91 9.96 0.34
C THR A 320 -8.66 9.55 -1.10
N PHE A 321 -9.70 9.07 -1.81
CA PHE A 321 -9.66 8.74 -3.22
C PHE A 321 -9.22 9.91 -4.10
N ARG A 322 -8.11 9.75 -4.82
CA ARG A 322 -7.53 10.81 -5.65
C ARG A 322 -6.66 10.27 -6.76
N GLY A 323 -6.37 11.12 -7.74
CA GLY A 323 -5.36 10.87 -8.76
C GLY A 323 -4.05 11.60 -8.44
N PHE A 324 -2.93 11.08 -8.95
CA PHE A 324 -1.64 11.75 -8.98
C PHE A 324 -1.11 11.84 -10.40
N CYS A 325 -0.64 13.03 -10.79
CA CYS A 325 0.05 13.25 -12.04
C CYS A 325 1.20 14.22 -11.80
N LYS A 326 2.42 13.87 -12.21
CA LYS A 326 3.62 14.74 -12.07
C LYS A 326 3.82 15.32 -10.66
N HIS A 327 3.61 14.51 -9.62
CA HIS A 327 3.69 14.89 -8.20
C HIS A 327 2.62 15.86 -7.69
N GLU A 328 1.54 16.09 -8.44
CA GLU A 328 0.39 16.90 -8.01
C GLU A 328 -0.86 16.04 -7.84
N VAL A 329 -1.69 16.41 -6.86
CA VAL A 329 -3.00 15.79 -6.65
C VAL A 329 -3.97 16.31 -7.71
N VAL A 330 -4.59 15.40 -8.44
CA VAL A 330 -5.59 15.69 -9.49
C VAL A 330 -6.87 14.90 -9.22
N ASP A 331 -7.96 15.25 -9.93
CA ASP A 331 -9.17 14.44 -9.90
C ASP A 331 -8.89 13.07 -10.53
N ALA A 332 -9.27 12.00 -9.83
CA ALA A 332 -9.11 10.62 -10.29
C ALA A 332 -9.84 10.33 -11.62
N LEU A 333 -10.87 11.10 -11.97
CA LEU A 333 -11.60 10.95 -13.24
C LEU A 333 -10.98 11.72 -14.42
N SER A 334 -9.91 12.50 -14.19
CA SER A 334 -9.40 13.46 -15.17
C SER A 334 -8.76 12.82 -16.40
N ASP A 335 -7.91 11.81 -16.22
CA ASP A 335 -7.34 11.03 -17.34
C ASP A 335 -7.09 9.55 -16.95
N PRO A 336 -8.17 8.76 -16.82
CA PRO A 336 -8.10 7.36 -16.39
C PRO A 336 -7.15 6.54 -17.26
N GLY A 337 -6.26 5.77 -16.62
CA GLY A 337 -5.24 4.94 -17.29
C GLY A 337 -3.92 5.67 -17.55
N ASN A 338 -3.87 6.99 -17.42
CA ASN A 338 -2.65 7.79 -17.57
C ASN A 338 -2.22 8.50 -16.28
N ILE A 339 -3.07 8.49 -15.25
CA ILE A 339 -2.74 8.98 -13.91
C ILE A 339 -2.77 7.81 -12.94
N ASP A 340 -1.94 7.93 -11.90
CA ASP A 340 -1.99 6.99 -10.79
C ASP A 340 -3.21 7.30 -9.93
N ILE A 341 -3.92 6.29 -9.47
CA ILE A 341 -5.15 6.44 -8.68
C ILE A 341 -5.00 5.64 -7.40
N THR A 342 -5.22 6.32 -6.28
CA THR A 342 -4.97 5.75 -4.94
C THR A 342 -6.03 6.21 -3.95
N ALA A 343 -6.13 5.47 -2.84
CA ALA A 343 -6.83 5.86 -1.64
C ALA A 343 -5.96 5.49 -0.44
N ASP A 344 -5.89 6.34 0.57
CA ASP A 344 -5.12 6.08 1.79
C ASP A 344 -5.54 4.75 2.42
N VAL A 345 -4.58 4.10 3.07
CA VAL A 345 -4.81 2.87 3.84
C VAL A 345 -5.34 3.24 5.23
N ASP A 346 -6.54 2.77 5.54
CA ASP A 346 -7.02 2.75 6.91
C ASP A 346 -6.37 1.57 7.66
N PHE A 347 -5.31 1.87 8.40
CA PHE A 347 -4.56 0.86 9.13
C PHE A 347 -5.38 0.27 10.30
N GLU A 348 -6.41 0.96 10.79
CA GLU A 348 -7.30 0.43 11.82
C GLU A 348 -8.15 -0.70 11.22
N GLU A 349 -8.80 -0.45 10.07
CA GLU A 349 -9.56 -1.47 9.32
C GLU A 349 -8.67 -2.65 8.95
N LEU A 350 -7.45 -2.38 8.47
CA LEU A 350 -6.50 -3.40 8.10
C LEU A 350 -6.12 -4.28 9.29
N ALA A 351 -5.76 -3.70 10.44
CA ALA A 351 -5.46 -4.44 11.66
C ALA A 351 -6.67 -5.24 12.17
N LEU A 352 -7.87 -4.64 12.17
CA LEU A 352 -9.11 -5.32 12.56
C LEU A 352 -9.40 -6.53 11.68
N SER A 353 -9.21 -6.41 10.36
CA SER A 353 -9.45 -7.51 9.41
C SER A 353 -8.53 -8.71 9.66
N GLY A 354 -7.25 -8.46 9.95
CA GLY A 354 -6.26 -9.50 10.22
C GLY A 354 -6.36 -10.08 11.64
N SER A 355 -6.80 -9.29 12.63
CA SER A 355 -7.00 -9.74 14.03
C SER A 355 -8.07 -10.82 14.21
N GLN A 356 -8.87 -11.08 13.17
CA GLN A 356 -9.80 -12.21 13.11
C GLN A 356 -9.06 -13.55 13.05
N ILE A 357 -7.81 -13.55 12.59
CA ILE A 357 -6.95 -14.72 12.60
C ILE A 357 -6.25 -14.82 13.96
N SER A 358 -6.38 -15.98 14.62
CA SER A 358 -5.71 -16.23 15.89
C SER A 358 -4.20 -16.41 15.72
N ASN A 359 -3.45 -16.31 16.82
CA ASN A 359 -2.01 -16.61 16.90
C ASN A 359 -1.11 -15.66 16.07
N VAL A 360 -1.59 -14.45 15.81
CA VAL A 360 -0.79 -13.36 15.25
C VAL A 360 -0.94 -12.13 16.13
N HIS A 361 0.12 -11.33 16.20
CA HIS A 361 0.17 -10.08 16.96
C HIS A 361 0.54 -8.92 16.06
N PHE A 362 -0.09 -7.77 16.31
CA PHE A 362 0.09 -6.55 15.53
C PHE A 362 0.93 -5.54 16.32
N TYR A 363 1.82 -4.84 15.63
CA TYR A 363 2.62 -3.74 16.16
C TYR A 363 2.46 -2.51 15.27
N GLY A 364 2.33 -1.35 15.92
CA GLY A 364 2.08 -0.09 15.25
C GLY A 364 0.58 0.18 15.02
N PRO A 365 0.24 1.03 14.05
CA PRO A 365 1.16 1.67 13.12
C PRO A 365 2.08 2.67 13.81
N ILE A 366 3.25 2.86 13.24
CA ILE A 366 4.15 3.97 13.57
C ILE A 366 4.49 4.73 12.29
N SER A 367 4.88 6.01 12.40
CA SER A 367 5.30 6.77 11.23
C SER A 367 6.56 6.17 10.60
N GLN A 368 6.70 6.30 9.27
CA GLN A 368 7.90 5.91 8.55
C GLN A 368 9.15 6.57 9.13
N ARG A 369 9.03 7.84 9.53
CA ARG A 369 10.08 8.56 10.24
C ARG A 369 10.59 7.75 11.44
N ASN A 370 9.71 7.42 12.37
CA ASN A 370 10.08 6.72 13.60
C ASN A 370 10.62 5.32 13.29
N PHE A 371 9.98 4.60 12.38
CA PHE A 371 10.42 3.27 11.94
C PHE A 371 11.86 3.29 11.40
N LEU A 372 12.17 4.21 10.47
CA LEU A 372 13.50 4.31 9.85
C LEU A 372 14.57 4.79 10.82
N TYR A 373 14.26 5.73 11.73
CA TYR A 373 15.19 6.13 12.79
C TYR A 373 15.48 4.99 13.77
N ASN A 374 14.46 4.25 14.18
CA ASN A 374 14.64 3.08 15.04
C ASN A 374 15.46 1.96 14.37
N LEU A 375 15.48 1.89 13.03
CA LEU A 375 16.37 1.01 12.27
C LEU A 375 17.79 1.57 12.04
N GLY A 376 18.05 2.84 12.40
CA GLY A 376 19.36 3.48 12.29
C GLY A 376 19.66 4.12 10.93
N ILE A 377 18.67 4.77 10.31
CA ILE A 377 18.84 5.49 9.03
C ILE A 377 19.96 6.54 9.07
N ASP A 378 20.09 7.26 10.18
CA ASP A 378 21.12 8.27 10.44
C ASP A 378 22.52 7.68 10.49
N VAL A 379 22.68 6.54 11.17
CA VAL A 379 23.93 5.79 11.23
C VAL A 379 24.30 5.30 9.84
N ARG A 380 23.33 4.75 9.10
CA ARG A 380 23.60 4.21 7.77
C ARG A 380 23.93 5.30 6.75
N ALA A 381 23.22 6.42 6.81
CA ALA A 381 23.48 7.60 5.99
C ALA A 381 24.88 8.15 6.23
N THR A 382 25.29 8.28 7.50
CA THR A 382 26.64 8.69 7.88
C THR A 382 27.69 7.77 7.29
N ILE A 383 27.52 6.45 7.39
CA ILE A 383 28.46 5.48 6.81
C ILE A 383 28.48 5.57 5.28
N LEU A 384 27.32 5.73 4.63
CA LEU A 384 27.25 5.82 3.17
C LEU A 384 27.90 7.10 2.62
N ALA A 385 27.79 8.19 3.37
CA ALA A 385 28.38 9.49 3.06
C ALA A 385 29.90 9.55 3.28
N ARG A 386 30.49 8.59 4.01
CA ARG A 386 31.95 8.52 4.21
C ARG A 386 32.65 8.31 2.86
N ASN A 387 33.74 9.05 2.65
CA ASN A 387 34.56 8.99 1.44
C ASN A 387 33.81 9.32 0.13
N LYS A 388 32.75 10.13 0.22
CA LYS A 388 32.00 10.69 -0.92
C LYS A 388 32.31 12.17 -1.11
N THR A 389 32.08 12.71 -2.31
CA THR A 389 32.23 14.14 -2.56
C THR A 389 31.16 14.95 -1.82
N ALA A 390 31.35 16.25 -1.64
CA ALA A 390 30.39 17.11 -0.95
C ALA A 390 29.00 17.09 -1.62
N GLU A 391 28.96 17.01 -2.95
CA GLU A 391 27.74 16.91 -3.75
C GLU A 391 27.01 15.59 -3.46
N GLN A 392 27.73 14.47 -3.48
CA GLN A 392 27.18 13.15 -3.16
C GLN A 392 26.67 13.06 -1.72
N GLN A 393 27.38 13.68 -0.78
CA GLN A 393 26.93 13.76 0.61
C GLN A 393 25.62 14.54 0.73
N LYS A 394 25.51 15.69 0.04
CA LYS A 394 24.29 16.48 -0.01
C LYS A 394 23.12 15.71 -0.63
N GLU A 395 23.36 14.94 -1.69
CA GLU A 395 22.36 14.07 -2.29
C GLU A 395 21.85 13.00 -1.31
N ILE A 396 22.76 12.34 -0.59
CA ILE A 396 22.41 11.33 0.43
C ILE A 396 21.54 11.96 1.53
N LEU A 397 21.96 13.11 2.07
CA LEU A 397 21.21 13.81 3.11
C LEU A 397 19.85 14.28 2.62
N SER A 398 19.77 14.79 1.39
CA SER A 398 18.49 15.18 0.78
C SER A 398 17.56 13.98 0.60
N ALA A 399 18.09 12.82 0.25
CA ALA A 399 17.31 11.60 0.10
C ALA A 399 16.78 11.10 1.45
N VAL A 400 17.60 11.15 2.50
CA VAL A 400 17.15 10.83 3.87
C VAL A 400 16.08 11.80 4.33
N GLU A 401 16.25 13.10 4.12
CA GLU A 401 15.27 14.13 4.47
C GLU A 401 13.91 13.84 3.81
N LYS A 402 13.88 13.47 2.52
CA LYS A 402 12.63 13.09 1.83
C LYS A 402 11.94 11.88 2.48
N LEU A 403 12.71 10.92 3.00
CA LEU A 403 12.16 9.71 3.63
C LEU A 403 11.61 9.97 5.04
N VAL A 404 12.23 10.86 5.82
CA VAL A 404 11.94 10.99 7.26
C VAL A 404 11.28 12.31 7.66
N SER A 405 11.27 13.32 6.80
CA SER A 405 10.70 14.63 7.12
C SER A 405 9.18 14.61 7.09
N PRO A 406 8.50 15.26 8.06
CA PRO A 406 7.04 15.45 8.06
C PRO A 406 6.51 16.10 6.78
N ASN A 407 7.31 16.97 6.15
CA ASN A 407 6.94 17.69 4.93
C ASN A 407 6.90 16.79 3.69
N TYR A 408 7.51 15.61 3.77
CA TYR A 408 7.60 14.62 2.69
C TYR A 408 6.91 13.32 3.12
N MET A 409 7.66 12.22 3.24
CA MET A 409 7.10 10.90 3.50
C MET A 409 7.01 10.55 4.98
N GLY A 410 7.74 11.26 5.85
CA GLY A 410 8.02 10.85 7.23
C GLY A 410 6.78 10.51 8.05
N ASP A 411 5.78 11.39 8.03
CA ASP A 411 4.55 11.25 8.82
C ASP A 411 3.33 10.80 8.00
N ARG A 412 3.43 10.87 6.66
CA ARG A 412 2.35 10.45 5.75
C ARG A 412 2.30 8.93 5.58
N PHE A 413 3.47 8.29 5.65
CA PHE A 413 3.60 6.85 5.61
C PHE A 413 3.56 6.27 7.01
N LEU A 414 2.84 5.17 7.13
CA LEU A 414 2.71 4.39 8.35
C LEU A 414 3.20 2.97 8.10
N TYR A 415 3.78 2.38 9.13
CA TYR A 415 4.25 1.00 9.15
C TYR A 415 3.51 0.19 10.19
N LEU A 416 2.90 -0.90 9.74
CA LEU A 416 2.27 -1.92 10.56
C LEU A 416 3.08 -3.21 10.42
N CYS A 417 3.37 -3.87 11.54
CA CYS A 417 3.98 -5.19 11.55
C CYS A 417 3.02 -6.23 12.12
N VAL A 418 2.99 -7.40 11.50
CA VAL A 418 2.29 -8.58 12.01
C VAL A 418 3.29 -9.70 12.21
N GLN A 419 3.25 -10.37 13.35
CA GLN A 419 4.13 -11.51 13.62
C GLN A 419 3.37 -12.68 14.21
N HIS A 420 3.91 -13.88 14.01
CA HIS A 420 3.41 -15.07 14.70
C HIS A 420 3.55 -14.92 16.22
N GLU A 421 2.56 -15.38 16.99
CA GLU A 421 2.49 -15.26 18.45
C GLU A 421 3.68 -15.88 19.21
N ASN A 422 4.30 -16.91 18.63
CA ASN A 422 5.53 -17.49 19.20
C ASN A 422 6.74 -16.54 19.14
N ASN A 423 6.75 -15.54 18.25
CA ASN A 423 7.77 -14.50 18.25
C ASN A 423 7.40 -13.46 19.31
N LYS A 424 8.03 -13.57 20.49
CA LYS A 424 7.77 -12.69 21.64
C LYS A 424 8.61 -11.41 21.65
N LYS A 425 9.54 -11.26 20.70
CA LYS A 425 10.35 -10.04 20.61
C LYS A 425 9.54 -8.95 19.94
N THR A 426 9.80 -7.71 20.35
CA THR A 426 9.33 -6.55 19.59
C THR A 426 10.02 -6.54 18.22
N PRO A 427 9.27 -6.36 17.12
CA PRO A 427 9.88 -6.29 15.80
C PRO A 427 10.87 -5.13 15.69
N ALA A 428 11.92 -5.31 14.89
CA ALA A 428 12.89 -4.24 14.66
C ALA A 428 12.20 -2.98 14.12
N GLY A 429 12.57 -1.80 14.62
CA GLY A 429 11.94 -0.54 14.22
C GLY A 429 10.67 -0.17 15.01
N PHE A 430 10.08 -1.10 15.78
CA PHE A 430 8.83 -0.89 16.55
C PHE A 430 9.04 -0.71 18.06
N SER A 431 10.29 -0.69 18.53
CA SER A 431 10.61 -0.28 19.91
C SER A 431 10.37 1.23 20.08
N SER A 432 9.80 1.65 21.20
CA SER A 432 9.81 3.07 21.55
C SER A 432 11.26 3.51 21.74
N SER A 433 11.62 4.61 21.08
CA SER A 433 12.78 5.41 21.47
C SER A 433 12.36 6.17 22.72
N ASP A 434 12.51 5.53 23.89
CA ASP A 434 12.43 6.22 25.17
C ASP A 434 13.66 7.12 25.37
#